data_AF-A0A2C9MAL6-F1
#
_entry.id   AF-A0A2C9MAL6-F1
#
_cell.length_a   1.000
_cell.length_b   1.000
_cell.length_c   1.000
_cell.angle_alpha   90.00
_cell.angle_beta   90.00
_cell.angle_gamma   90.00
#
_symmetry.space_group_name_H-M   'P 1'
#
loop_
_entity.id
_entity.type
_entity.pdbx_description
1 polymer ?
#
loop_
_entity_poly.entity_id
_entity_poly.type
_entity_poly.pdbx_seq_one_letter_code
_entity_poly.pdbx_strand_id
1 'polypeptide(L)'
;MKLTVFLVCSVLTVSVVSAGAPKPSKNLYRFLTVLSGYFVRHDVYNGESDHGESSHLWRPVCLEAFPDKLTFYYETTSDGKIVNQKLWIVDEDHDGVIHVQQLNLLGHKTYHPKELENADFNEIEFQDLSHPPDCDVLFYAADQNVFVGTIPNCPDNYFKEVPKFGVTFTCFSVSYHVCNAEFIRNHPKLPFINFKKYSYPLVPAMTAGAHFETPCLYHL
;
A
#
# COMPACT_ATOMS: atom_id res chain seq x y z
N MET A 1 39.38 -47.26 -41.00
CA MET A 1 38.80 -46.98 -39.67
C MET A 1 38.51 -45.49 -39.58
N LYS A 2 37.24 -45.08 -39.62
CA LYS A 2 36.82 -43.68 -39.45
C LYS A 2 36.33 -43.50 -38.01
N LEU A 3 36.99 -42.61 -37.26
CA LEU A 3 36.64 -42.28 -35.89
C LEU A 3 35.60 -41.15 -35.92
N THR A 4 34.37 -41.44 -35.51
CA THR A 4 33.31 -40.43 -35.36
C THR A 4 33.38 -39.87 -33.95
N VAL A 5 33.79 -38.61 -33.80
CA VAL A 5 33.81 -37.90 -32.52
C VAL A 5 32.43 -37.28 -32.31
N PHE A 6 31.69 -37.77 -31.31
CA PHE A 6 30.45 -37.14 -30.87
C PHE A 6 30.78 -36.02 -29.88
N LEU A 7 30.53 -34.77 -30.29
CA LEU A 7 30.60 -33.59 -29.43
C LEU A 7 29.30 -33.56 -28.59
N VAL A 8 29.40 -33.93 -27.32
CA VAL A 8 28.29 -33.80 -26.35
C VAL A 8 28.22 -32.33 -25.96
N CYS A 9 27.26 -31.60 -26.54
CA CYS A 9 26.94 -30.23 -26.17
C CYS A 9 26.17 -30.26 -24.84
N SER A 10 26.89 -30.16 -23.73
CA SER A 10 26.29 -29.98 -22.40
C SER A 10 25.61 -28.62 -22.34
N VAL A 11 24.29 -28.61 -22.55
CA VAL A 11 23.43 -27.47 -22.27
C VAL A 11 23.50 -27.22 -20.77
N LEU A 12 24.31 -26.25 -20.34
CA LEU A 12 24.20 -25.68 -19.00
C LEU A 12 22.84 -24.98 -18.92
N THR A 13 21.83 -25.69 -18.44
CA THR A 13 20.62 -25.05 -17.94
C THR A 13 21.01 -24.31 -16.67
N VAL A 14 21.33 -23.02 -16.82
CA VAL A 14 21.36 -22.08 -15.71
C VAL A 14 19.93 -22.03 -15.18
N SER A 15 19.65 -22.82 -14.15
CA SER A 15 18.45 -22.68 -13.36
C SER A 15 18.51 -21.28 -12.76
N VAL A 16 17.78 -20.34 -13.36
CA VAL A 16 17.48 -19.07 -12.73
C VAL A 16 16.70 -19.44 -11.48
N VAL A 17 17.39 -19.47 -10.35
CA VAL A 17 16.75 -19.52 -9.05
C VAL A 17 16.05 -18.19 -8.95
N SER A 18 14.79 -18.15 -9.39
CA SER A 18 13.87 -17.08 -9.05
C SER A 18 13.91 -17.01 -7.53
N ALA A 19 14.57 -15.97 -7.02
CA ALA A 19 14.63 -15.71 -5.60
C ALA A 19 13.20 -15.37 -5.19
N GLY A 20 12.42 -16.39 -4.84
CA GLY A 20 11.01 -16.20 -4.52
C GLY A 20 10.84 -15.11 -3.48
N ALA A 21 9.79 -14.30 -3.64
CA ALA A 21 9.48 -13.19 -2.76
C ALA A 21 9.72 -13.55 -1.28
N PRO A 22 10.42 -12.68 -0.51
CA PRO A 22 10.75 -12.96 0.87
C PRO A 22 9.47 -13.23 1.67
N LYS A 23 9.48 -14.30 2.46
CA LYS A 23 8.34 -14.67 3.30
C LYS A 23 8.11 -13.57 4.34
N PRO A 24 6.91 -12.99 4.44
CA PRO A 24 6.66 -11.93 5.39
C PRO A 24 6.77 -12.44 6.83
N SER A 25 7.32 -11.62 7.72
CA SER A 25 7.27 -11.90 9.16
C SER A 25 5.84 -11.88 9.68
N LYS A 26 5.62 -12.35 10.91
CA LYS A 26 4.31 -12.24 11.58
C LYS A 26 3.86 -10.79 11.72
N ASN A 27 4.78 -9.86 12.00
CA ASN A 27 4.45 -8.45 12.19
C ASN A 27 4.07 -7.79 10.86
N LEU A 28 4.89 -8.00 9.82
CA LEU A 28 4.57 -7.57 8.46
C LEU A 28 3.23 -8.14 7.98
N TYR A 29 3.00 -9.45 8.09
CA TYR A 29 1.72 -10.07 7.72
C TYR A 29 0.51 -9.43 8.43
N ARG A 30 0.65 -9.11 9.73
CA ARG A 30 -0.40 -8.43 10.48
C ARG A 30 -0.65 -7.02 9.95
N PHE A 31 0.40 -6.27 9.62
CA PHE A 31 0.27 -4.95 9.00
C PHE A 31 -0.42 -5.04 7.64
N LEU A 32 0.02 -5.94 6.76
CA LEU A 32 -0.59 -6.12 5.44
C LEU A 32 -2.10 -6.41 5.54
N THR A 33 -2.49 -7.24 6.51
CA THR A 33 -3.90 -7.58 6.77
C THR A 33 -4.70 -6.38 7.28
N VAL A 34 -4.11 -5.60 8.19
CA VAL A 34 -4.73 -4.38 8.75
C VAL A 34 -4.88 -3.30 7.67
N LEU A 35 -3.85 -3.09 6.85
CA LEU A 35 -3.80 -2.12 5.75
C LEU A 35 -4.84 -2.45 4.66
N SER A 36 -4.95 -3.73 4.27
CA SER A 36 -5.82 -4.15 3.19
C SER A 36 -7.30 -3.81 3.44
N GLY A 37 -7.90 -3.03 2.54
CA GLY A 37 -9.32 -2.77 2.55
C GLY A 37 -9.76 -1.47 1.88
N TYR A 38 -11.08 -1.30 1.88
CA TYR A 38 -11.75 -0.07 1.48
C TYR A 38 -12.33 0.61 2.70
N PHE A 39 -11.94 1.87 2.91
CA PHE A 39 -12.28 2.68 4.06
C PHE A 39 -13.05 3.90 3.59
N VAL A 40 -14.16 4.19 4.25
CA VAL A 40 -14.93 5.41 3.97
C VAL A 40 -14.95 6.29 5.19
N ARG A 41 -14.92 7.59 4.97
CA ARG A 41 -15.16 8.54 6.02
C ARG A 41 -16.55 8.33 6.59
N HIS A 42 -16.63 8.31 7.92
CA HIS A 42 -17.89 8.51 8.60
C HIS A 42 -17.72 9.78 9.41
N ASP A 43 -18.61 10.76 9.22
CA ASP A 43 -18.56 11.98 10.01
C ASP A 43 -18.93 11.63 11.45
N VAL A 44 -17.91 11.44 12.28
CA VAL A 44 -18.08 11.17 13.71
C VAL A 44 -18.56 12.43 14.45
N TYR A 45 -18.49 13.59 13.80
CA TYR A 45 -18.84 14.88 14.37
C TYR A 45 -20.11 15.43 13.69
N ASN A 46 -21.26 15.11 14.29
CA ASN A 46 -22.63 15.42 13.86
C ASN A 46 -22.99 16.92 13.77
N GLY A 47 -22.09 17.83 13.40
CA GLY A 47 -22.48 19.25 13.31
C GLY A 47 -21.49 20.30 12.82
N GLU A 48 -20.22 19.99 12.52
CA GLU A 48 -19.23 21.05 12.22
C GLU A 48 -18.37 20.82 10.97
N SER A 49 -18.65 19.78 10.18
CA SER A 49 -17.72 19.32 9.14
C SER A 49 -18.44 19.21 7.80
N ASP A 50 -18.42 20.31 7.03
CA ASP A 50 -18.81 20.35 5.60
C ASP A 50 -17.68 19.78 4.72
N HIS A 51 -17.12 18.65 5.14
CA HIS A 51 -16.09 17.96 4.41
C HIS A 51 -16.78 16.90 3.54
N GLY A 52 -16.58 16.99 2.23
CA GLY A 52 -17.17 16.07 1.26
C GLY A 52 -16.91 14.58 1.54
N GLU A 53 -17.67 13.71 0.88
CA GLU A 53 -17.50 12.27 1.02
C GLU A 53 -16.10 11.86 0.56
N SER A 54 -15.30 11.26 1.46
CA SER A 54 -13.97 10.76 1.12
C SER A 54 -13.84 9.28 1.40
N SER A 55 -13.04 8.61 0.57
CA SER A 55 -12.69 7.21 0.79
C SER A 55 -11.24 6.92 0.44
N HIS A 56 -10.71 5.87 1.03
CA HIS A 56 -9.38 5.35 0.78
C HIS A 56 -9.45 3.85 0.51
N LEU A 57 -8.68 3.40 -0.46
CA LEU A 57 -8.57 2.00 -0.84
C LEU A 57 -7.10 1.60 -0.81
N TRP A 58 -6.79 0.49 -0.15
CA TRP A 58 -5.52 -0.21 -0.25
C TRP A 58 -5.80 -1.63 -0.69
N ARG A 59 -5.52 -1.92 -1.98
CA ARG A 59 -5.74 -3.21 -2.59
C ARG A 59 -4.39 -3.90 -2.80
N PRO A 60 -4.17 -5.12 -2.27
CA PRO A 60 -3.01 -5.93 -2.60
C PRO A 60 -2.95 -6.20 -4.10
N VAL A 61 -1.81 -5.95 -4.73
CA VAL A 61 -1.59 -6.21 -6.17
C VAL A 61 -0.26 -6.92 -6.39
N CYS A 62 -0.18 -7.67 -7.49
CA CYS A 62 1.08 -8.18 -8.01
C CYS A 62 1.48 -7.32 -9.20
N LEU A 63 2.75 -6.89 -9.24
CA LEU A 63 3.29 -6.14 -10.38
C LEU A 63 4.38 -6.96 -11.03
N GLU A 64 4.29 -7.16 -12.34
CA GLU A 64 5.34 -7.84 -13.10
C GLU A 64 6.67 -7.07 -13.05
N ALA A 65 6.60 -5.74 -12.98
CA ALA A 65 7.78 -4.89 -12.80
C ALA A 65 8.47 -5.08 -11.43
N PHE A 66 7.76 -5.59 -10.41
CA PHE A 66 8.28 -5.81 -9.06
C PHE A 66 7.79 -7.14 -8.48
N PRO A 67 8.18 -8.28 -9.08
CA PRO A 67 7.60 -9.59 -8.75
C PRO A 67 7.91 -10.04 -7.32
N ASP A 68 8.99 -9.52 -6.73
CA ASP A 68 9.45 -9.86 -5.39
C ASP A 68 9.07 -8.82 -4.33
N LYS A 69 8.25 -7.82 -4.69
CA LYS A 69 7.84 -6.74 -3.79
C LYS A 69 6.39 -6.87 -3.37
N LEU A 70 6.14 -6.63 -2.08
CA LEU A 70 4.79 -6.63 -1.52
C LEU A 70 4.16 -5.27 -1.83
N THR A 71 3.22 -5.25 -2.78
CA THR A 71 2.72 -3.98 -3.33
C THR A 71 1.22 -3.80 -3.11
N PHE A 72 0.83 -2.58 -2.79
CA PHE A 72 -0.57 -2.16 -2.71
C PHE A 72 -0.85 -1.07 -3.73
N TYR A 73 -1.97 -1.19 -4.43
CA TYR A 73 -2.58 -0.05 -5.08
C TYR A 73 -3.32 0.79 -4.04
N TYR A 74 -2.99 2.08 -3.99
CA TYR A 74 -3.63 3.06 -3.14
C TYR A 74 -4.46 4.03 -3.98
N GLU A 75 -5.71 4.25 -3.58
CA GLU A 75 -6.60 5.25 -4.18
C GLU A 75 -7.22 6.09 -3.08
N THR A 76 -7.30 7.41 -3.31
CA THR A 76 -8.16 8.30 -2.53
C THR A 76 -9.20 8.93 -3.43
N THR A 77 -10.43 8.98 -2.95
CA THR A 77 -11.52 9.68 -3.62
C THR A 77 -12.11 10.75 -2.73
N SER A 78 -12.57 11.83 -3.36
CA SER A 78 -13.34 12.91 -2.75
C SER A 78 -14.51 13.24 -3.68
N ASP A 79 -15.72 13.29 -3.14
CA ASP A 79 -16.94 13.64 -3.87
C ASP A 79 -17.12 12.81 -5.16
N GLY A 80 -16.85 11.50 -5.05
CA GLY A 80 -16.97 10.55 -6.15
C GLY A 80 -15.88 10.65 -7.23
N LYS A 81 -14.84 11.47 -7.02
CA LYS A 81 -13.71 11.61 -7.95
C LYS A 81 -12.43 11.10 -7.34
N ILE A 82 -11.61 10.43 -8.14
CA ILE A 82 -10.25 10.07 -7.75
C ILE A 82 -9.42 11.35 -7.63
N VAL A 83 -8.82 11.55 -6.46
CA VAL A 83 -7.95 12.71 -6.17
C VAL A 83 -6.50 12.30 -5.94
N ASN A 84 -6.24 10.99 -5.81
CA ASN A 84 -4.89 10.47 -5.65
C ASN A 84 -4.83 8.98 -6.01
N GLN A 85 -3.76 8.56 -6.68
CA GLN A 85 -3.45 7.17 -6.99
C GLN A 85 -1.96 6.91 -6.83
N LYS A 86 -1.60 5.87 -6.09
CA LYS A 86 -0.20 5.51 -5.83
C LYS A 86 -0.03 3.99 -5.81
N LEU A 87 1.20 3.55 -5.99
CA LEU A 87 1.64 2.22 -5.58
C LEU A 87 2.44 2.35 -4.28
N TRP A 88 2.16 1.47 -3.34
CA TRP A 88 2.84 1.38 -2.06
C TRP A 88 3.64 0.09 -2.04
N ILE A 89 4.96 0.19 -2.10
CA ILE A 89 5.85 -0.95 -1.87
C ILE A 89 6.12 -1.03 -0.38
N VAL A 90 5.81 -2.16 0.22
CA VAL A 90 5.90 -2.39 1.66
C VAL A 90 7.02 -3.38 1.95
N ASP A 91 7.90 -3.02 2.88
CA ASP A 91 8.87 -3.95 3.45
C ASP A 91 8.98 -3.76 4.98
N GLU A 92 9.75 -4.63 5.60
CA GLU A 92 10.06 -4.59 7.03
C GLU A 92 11.56 -4.74 7.21
N ASP A 93 12.14 -3.87 8.02
CA ASP A 93 13.56 -3.94 8.37
C ASP A 93 13.85 -4.91 9.53
N HIS A 94 15.12 -5.00 9.89
CA HIS A 94 15.59 -5.87 10.97
C HIS A 94 15.10 -5.47 12.37
N ASP A 95 14.69 -4.21 12.56
CA ASP A 95 14.14 -3.68 13.80
C ASP A 95 12.61 -3.87 13.88
N GLY A 96 11.99 -4.42 12.83
CA GLY A 96 10.55 -4.61 12.73
C GLY A 96 9.80 -3.33 12.38
N VAL A 97 10.51 -2.30 11.90
CA VAL A 97 9.90 -1.09 11.35
C VAL A 97 9.44 -1.40 9.94
N ILE A 98 8.21 -0.99 9.64
CA ILE A 98 7.61 -1.20 8.34
C ILE A 98 7.84 0.06 7.51
N HIS A 99 8.52 -0.09 6.39
CA HIS A 99 8.74 1.01 5.45
C HIS A 99 7.77 0.88 4.30
N VAL A 100 7.20 2.01 3.89
CA VAL A 100 6.32 2.09 2.74
C VAL A 100 6.87 3.15 1.79
N GLN A 101 7.40 2.68 0.67
CA GLN A 101 7.78 3.52 -0.44
C GLN A 101 6.55 3.85 -1.28
N GLN A 102 6.27 5.14 -1.46
CA GLN A 102 5.15 5.60 -2.28
C GLN A 102 5.62 5.94 -3.70
N LEU A 103 5.04 5.32 -4.70
CA LEU A 103 5.28 5.61 -6.11
C LEU A 103 4.04 6.26 -6.72
N ASN A 104 4.18 7.44 -7.29
CA ASN A 104 3.11 8.11 -8.02
C ASN A 104 2.95 7.45 -9.39
N LEU A 105 1.69 7.15 -9.74
CA LEU A 105 1.29 6.66 -11.05
C LEU A 105 1.24 7.83 -12.05
N LEU A 106 2.02 7.76 -13.13
CA LEU A 106 2.10 8.79 -14.18
C LEU A 106 1.16 8.42 -15.34
N GLY A 107 0.36 9.39 -15.83
CA GLY A 107 -0.30 9.28 -17.13
C GLY A 107 -1.41 8.22 -17.27
N HIS A 108 -1.91 7.64 -16.17
CA HIS A 108 -2.97 6.64 -16.27
C HIS A 108 -4.30 7.23 -16.75
N LYS A 109 -5.04 6.41 -17.50
CA LYS A 109 -6.37 6.71 -18.04
C LYS A 109 -7.29 7.23 -16.93
N THR A 110 -8.26 8.09 -17.27
CA THR A 110 -9.33 8.49 -16.34
C THR A 110 -10.20 7.29 -16.01
N TYR A 111 -9.84 6.54 -14.97
CA TYR A 111 -10.64 5.49 -14.37
C TYR A 111 -11.68 6.09 -13.43
N HIS A 112 -12.84 5.44 -13.30
CA HIS A 112 -13.74 5.73 -12.19
C HIS A 112 -13.22 5.06 -10.90
N PRO A 113 -13.64 5.56 -9.73
CA PRO A 113 -13.29 4.97 -8.44
C PRO A 113 -13.43 3.44 -8.40
N LYS A 114 -12.40 2.77 -7.89
CA LYS A 114 -12.33 1.31 -7.69
C LYS A 114 -12.31 0.45 -8.96
N GLU A 115 -12.19 1.04 -10.15
CA GLU A 115 -12.23 0.29 -11.43
C GLU A 115 -10.93 -0.44 -11.80
N LEU A 116 -9.78 -0.01 -11.27
CA LEU A 116 -8.50 -0.66 -11.55
C LEU A 116 -8.47 -2.07 -10.96
N GLU A 117 -8.35 -3.08 -11.82
CA GLU A 117 -8.29 -4.50 -11.47
C GLU A 117 -6.89 -5.07 -11.66
N ASN A 118 -6.64 -6.25 -11.09
CA ASN A 118 -5.32 -6.90 -11.13
C ASN A 118 -4.71 -6.99 -12.55
N ALA A 119 -5.52 -7.14 -13.59
CA ALA A 119 -5.06 -7.21 -14.97
C ALA A 119 -4.51 -5.87 -15.48
N ASP A 120 -5.04 -4.74 -15.03
CA ASP A 120 -4.58 -3.41 -15.44
C ASP A 120 -3.17 -3.11 -14.92
N PHE A 121 -2.78 -3.74 -13.81
CA PHE A 121 -1.46 -3.58 -13.20
C PHE A 121 -0.35 -4.29 -13.98
N ASN A 122 -0.69 -5.22 -14.88
CA ASN A 122 0.29 -5.87 -15.76
C ASN A 122 0.82 -4.94 -16.85
N GLU A 123 0.10 -3.86 -17.15
CA GLU A 123 0.49 -2.87 -18.16
C GLU A 123 1.36 -1.74 -17.57
N ILE A 124 1.59 -1.72 -16.26
CA ILE A 124 2.36 -0.66 -15.59
C ILE A 124 3.86 -0.96 -15.71
N GLU A 125 4.59 -0.09 -16.40
CA GLU A 125 6.04 -0.17 -16.51
C GLU A 125 6.72 0.77 -15.50
N PHE A 126 8.01 0.52 -15.22
CA PHE A 126 8.77 1.34 -14.26
C PHE A 126 8.80 2.83 -14.64
N GLN A 127 8.78 3.15 -15.94
CA GLN A 127 8.77 4.53 -16.45
C GLN A 127 7.46 5.27 -16.17
N ASP A 128 6.38 4.54 -15.88
CA ASP A 128 5.08 5.11 -15.50
C ASP A 128 5.05 5.47 -14.01
N LEU A 129 6.17 5.32 -13.31
CA LEU A 129 6.29 5.54 -11.87
C LEU A 129 7.27 6.67 -11.58
N SER A 130 6.90 7.52 -10.62
CA SER A 130 7.83 8.46 -10.02
C SER A 130 7.87 8.27 -8.51
N HIS A 131 9.09 8.23 -7.96
CA HIS A 131 9.30 8.26 -6.52
C HIS A 131 9.63 9.69 -6.12
N PRO A 132 8.74 10.41 -5.41
CA PRO A 132 9.11 11.69 -4.82
C PRO A 132 10.19 11.46 -3.75
N PRO A 133 11.23 12.33 -3.69
CA PRO A 133 12.27 12.22 -2.67
C PRO A 133 11.67 12.41 -1.27
N ASP A 134 12.25 11.73 -0.27
CA ASP A 134 11.91 11.85 1.15
C ASP A 134 10.44 11.55 1.50
N CYS A 135 9.82 10.63 0.75
CA CYS A 135 8.40 10.29 0.87
C CYS A 135 8.06 8.94 1.49
N ASP A 136 9.07 8.29 2.06
CA ASP A 136 8.87 6.98 2.67
C ASP A 136 8.09 7.13 3.98
N VAL A 137 7.06 6.30 4.14
CA VAL A 137 6.22 6.27 5.33
C VAL A 137 6.71 5.17 6.24
N LEU A 138 6.86 5.49 7.51
CA LEU A 138 7.27 4.53 8.53
C LEU A 138 6.10 4.16 9.41
N PHE A 139 5.94 2.87 9.67
CA PHE A 139 4.97 2.34 10.62
C PHE A 139 5.62 1.45 11.67
N TYR A 140 5.05 1.51 12.86
CA TYR A 140 5.45 0.73 14.03
C TYR A 140 4.20 0.04 14.60
N ALA A 141 4.37 -1.18 15.08
CA ALA A 141 3.32 -1.84 15.86
C ALA A 141 3.22 -1.18 17.24
N ALA A 142 2.08 -0.55 17.52
CA ALA A 142 1.79 -0.03 18.86
C ALA A 142 1.15 -1.10 19.75
N ASP A 143 0.36 -2.00 19.16
CA ASP A 143 -0.29 -3.11 19.86
C ASP A 143 -0.67 -4.24 18.88
N GLN A 144 -1.40 -5.24 19.34
CA GLN A 144 -2.02 -6.26 18.51
C GLN A 144 -3.01 -5.61 17.53
N ASN A 145 -2.55 -5.47 16.29
CA ASN A 145 -3.32 -5.02 15.12
C ASN A 145 -3.57 -3.51 15.12
N VAL A 146 -2.75 -2.78 15.89
CA VAL A 146 -2.69 -1.33 15.88
C VAL A 146 -1.31 -0.93 15.40
N PHE A 147 -1.27 -0.20 14.28
CA PHE A 147 -0.04 0.32 13.70
C PHE A 147 -0.10 1.83 13.65
N VAL A 148 0.94 2.48 14.14
CA VAL A 148 1.07 3.94 14.11
C VAL A 148 2.19 4.31 13.17
N GLY A 149 2.01 5.38 12.42
CA GLY A 149 3.01 5.82 11.46
C GLY A 149 2.95 7.30 11.19
N THR A 150 3.84 7.76 10.33
CA THR A 150 3.92 9.16 9.93
C THR A 150 4.10 9.25 8.43
N ILE A 151 3.17 9.92 7.76
CA ILE A 151 3.30 10.31 6.35
C ILE A 151 4.02 11.65 6.31
N PRO A 152 5.21 11.74 5.68
CA PRO A 152 5.96 13.00 5.57
C PRO A 152 5.26 13.99 4.62
N ASN A 153 5.79 15.21 4.55
CA ASN A 153 5.33 16.18 3.55
C ASN A 153 5.74 15.69 2.16
N CYS A 154 4.78 15.14 1.43
CA CYS A 154 5.02 14.58 0.11
C CYS A 154 4.40 15.45 -0.98
N PRO A 155 5.15 15.80 -2.03
CA PRO A 155 4.53 16.33 -3.23
C PRO A 155 3.66 15.23 -3.86
N ASP A 156 2.51 15.65 -4.36
CA ASP A 156 1.58 14.81 -5.09
C ASP A 156 1.35 15.40 -6.48
N ASN A 157 0.84 14.60 -7.41
CA ASN A 157 0.50 15.04 -8.75
C ASN A 157 -0.55 16.17 -8.74
N TYR A 158 -1.39 16.20 -7.70
CA TYR A 158 -2.49 17.17 -7.56
C TYR A 158 -2.20 18.32 -6.59
N PHE A 159 -1.32 18.10 -5.63
CA PHE A 159 -1.03 19.06 -4.56
C PHE A 159 0.47 19.32 -4.48
N LYS A 160 0.85 20.61 -4.48
CA LYS A 160 2.26 21.00 -4.35
C LYS A 160 2.90 20.48 -3.07
N GLU A 161 2.13 20.39 -1.99
CA GLU A 161 2.57 19.83 -0.71
C GLU A 161 1.36 19.25 0.03
N VAL A 162 1.44 17.97 0.40
CA VAL A 162 0.50 17.33 1.31
C VAL A 162 1.03 17.50 2.74
N PRO A 163 0.22 17.93 3.72
CA PRO A 163 0.70 18.11 5.10
C PRO A 163 1.26 16.81 5.69
N LYS A 164 2.17 16.94 6.65
CA LYS A 164 2.61 15.82 7.47
C LYS A 164 1.45 15.31 8.28
N PHE A 165 1.16 14.01 8.18
CA PHE A 165 0.15 13.34 8.97
C PHE A 165 0.80 12.31 9.87
N GLY A 166 0.32 12.20 11.10
CA GLY A 166 0.42 10.93 11.81
C GLY A 166 -0.81 10.09 11.48
N VAL A 167 -0.60 8.79 11.39
CA VAL A 167 -1.60 7.83 10.92
C VAL A 167 -1.70 6.69 11.91
N THR A 168 -2.91 6.21 12.14
CA THR A 168 -3.13 4.98 12.91
C THR A 168 -4.02 4.04 12.12
N PHE A 169 -3.54 2.84 11.86
CA PHE A 169 -4.29 1.75 11.27
C PHE A 169 -4.71 0.75 12.33
N THR A 170 -5.97 0.32 12.24
CA THR A 170 -6.53 -0.80 13.00
C THR A 170 -7.24 -1.76 12.04
N CYS A 171 -7.70 -2.90 12.54
CA CYS A 171 -8.53 -3.80 11.74
C CYS A 171 -9.80 -3.14 11.17
N PHE A 172 -10.30 -2.08 11.80
CA PHE A 172 -11.62 -1.51 11.50
C PHE A 172 -11.57 -0.06 11.02
N SER A 173 -10.43 0.62 11.18
CA SER A 173 -10.35 2.05 10.87
C SER A 173 -8.94 2.47 10.51
N VAL A 174 -8.87 3.55 9.75
CA VAL A 174 -7.66 4.38 9.62
C VAL A 174 -7.99 5.77 10.12
N SER A 175 -7.13 6.33 10.97
CA SER A 175 -7.22 7.72 11.39
C SER A 175 -6.01 8.53 10.96
N TYR A 176 -6.26 9.77 10.59
CA TYR A 176 -5.24 10.74 10.21
C TYR A 176 -5.31 11.95 11.14
N HIS A 177 -4.18 12.37 11.66
CA HIS A 177 -4.04 13.61 12.39
C HIS A 177 -2.98 14.48 11.74
N VAL A 178 -3.31 15.74 11.47
CA VAL A 178 -2.34 16.68 10.90
C VAL A 178 -1.30 16.99 11.97
N CYS A 179 -0.02 16.88 11.63
CA CYS A 179 1.10 17.17 12.53
C CYS A 179 1.71 18.56 12.30
N ASN A 180 1.37 19.24 11.20
CA ASN A 180 1.91 20.56 10.90
C ASN A 180 1.18 21.65 11.73
N ALA A 181 1.94 22.31 12.61
CA ALA A 181 1.43 23.37 13.49
C ALA A 181 0.76 24.53 12.74
N GLU A 182 1.21 24.87 11.53
CA GLU A 182 0.59 25.92 10.72
C GLU A 182 -0.78 25.50 10.19
N PHE A 183 -0.90 24.26 9.73
CA PHE A 183 -2.15 23.72 9.21
C PHE A 183 -3.19 23.55 10.33
N ILE A 184 -2.77 23.07 11.51
CA ILE A 184 -3.61 22.91 12.71
C ILE A 184 -4.20 24.24 13.19
N ARG A 185 -3.47 25.36 13.05
CA ARG A 185 -3.98 26.68 13.44
C ARG A 185 -5.17 27.14 12.58
N ASN A 186 -5.25 26.67 11.34
CA ASN A 186 -6.19 27.17 10.33
C ASN A 186 -7.34 26.19 10.02
N HIS A 187 -7.32 24.95 10.54
CA HIS A 187 -8.29 23.90 10.24
C HIS A 187 -8.77 23.18 11.51
N PRO A 188 -9.99 22.57 11.50
CA PRO A 188 -10.53 21.87 12.66
C PRO A 188 -9.55 20.81 13.20
N LYS A 189 -9.41 20.79 14.53
CA LYS A 189 -8.39 20.05 15.31
C LYS A 189 -8.64 18.54 15.43
N LEU A 190 -9.69 18.03 14.80
CA LEU A 190 -10.18 16.69 15.03
C LEU A 190 -9.55 15.71 14.02
N PRO A 191 -9.20 14.48 14.43
CA PRO A 191 -8.67 13.50 13.51
C PRO A 191 -9.73 13.11 12.47
N PHE A 192 -9.29 12.90 11.23
CA PHE A 192 -10.12 12.27 10.21
C PHE A 192 -10.15 10.77 10.47
N ILE A 193 -11.33 10.18 10.63
CA ILE A 193 -11.49 8.75 10.87
C ILE A 193 -12.27 8.14 9.72
N ASN A 194 -11.66 7.15 9.07
CA ASN A 194 -12.29 6.37 8.01
C ASN A 194 -12.46 4.93 8.50
N PHE A 195 -13.65 4.37 8.33
CA PHE A 195 -13.99 3.02 8.77
C PHE A 195 -13.92 2.04 7.61
N LYS A 196 -13.33 0.87 7.87
CA LYS A 196 -13.22 -0.22 6.92
C LYS A 196 -14.61 -0.78 6.62
N LYS A 197 -14.99 -0.78 5.34
CA LYS A 197 -16.22 -1.41 4.85
C LYS A 197 -16.01 -2.88 4.51
N TYR A 198 -14.87 -3.21 3.92
CA TYR A 198 -14.48 -4.59 3.60
C TYR A 198 -12.95 -4.66 3.42
N SER A 199 -12.38 -5.87 3.53
CA SER A 199 -10.96 -6.11 3.27
C SER A 199 -10.78 -6.80 1.93
N TYR A 200 -9.68 -6.50 1.24
CA TYR A 200 -9.26 -7.29 0.08
C TYR A 200 -8.44 -8.50 0.55
N PRO A 201 -8.56 -9.66 -0.11
CA PRO A 201 -7.69 -10.79 0.19
C PRO A 201 -6.24 -10.43 -0.17
N LEU A 202 -5.30 -10.81 0.69
CA LEU A 202 -3.88 -10.70 0.38
C LEU A 202 -3.52 -11.64 -0.78
N VAL A 203 -2.63 -11.19 -1.67
CA VAL A 203 -2.14 -12.04 -2.77
C VAL A 203 -1.24 -13.17 -2.24
N PRO A 204 -1.09 -14.29 -2.98
CA PRO A 204 -0.32 -15.44 -2.50
C PRO A 204 1.11 -15.12 -2.03
N ALA A 205 1.80 -14.17 -2.67
CA ALA A 205 3.14 -13.74 -2.26
C ALA A 205 3.16 -13.15 -0.84
N MET A 206 2.08 -12.48 -0.42
CA MET A 206 1.93 -11.88 0.91
C MET A 206 1.49 -12.88 1.99
N THR A 207 1.12 -14.11 1.61
CA THR A 207 0.71 -15.17 2.53
C THR A 207 1.64 -16.39 2.48
N ALA A 208 2.67 -16.35 1.62
CA ALA A 208 3.58 -17.45 1.41
C ALA A 208 4.31 -17.84 2.70
N GLY A 209 4.08 -19.07 3.17
CA GLY A 209 4.67 -19.59 4.40
C GLY A 209 4.05 -19.07 5.70
N ALA A 210 2.98 -18.27 5.62
CA ALA A 210 2.22 -17.81 6.77
C ALA A 210 1.16 -18.86 7.16
N HIS A 211 1.36 -19.52 8.30
CA HIS A 211 0.28 -20.20 9.04
C HIS A 211 -0.18 -19.32 10.20
N PHE A 212 -0.29 -18.02 9.96
CA PHE A 212 -0.69 -17.06 10.98
C PHE A 212 -2.21 -16.97 11.02
N GLU A 213 -2.77 -16.89 12.23
CA GLU A 213 -4.19 -16.57 12.40
C GLU A 213 -4.47 -15.18 11.81
N THR A 214 -5.58 -15.05 11.09
CA THR A 214 -6.00 -13.76 10.52
C THR A 214 -6.32 -12.80 11.67
N PRO A 215 -5.56 -11.70 11.84
CA PRO A 215 -5.70 -10.80 12.98
C PRO A 215 -7.04 -10.05 13.04
N CYS A 216 -7.68 -9.86 11.89
CA CYS A 216 -8.92 -9.13 11.74
C CYS A 216 -10.05 -10.12 11.43
N LEU A 217 -10.60 -10.75 12.46
CA LEU A 217 -11.80 -11.55 12.33
C LEU A 217 -12.99 -10.62 12.11
N TYR A 218 -13.75 -10.85 11.04
CA TYR A 218 -14.99 -10.11 10.78
C TYR A 218 -15.99 -10.41 11.90
N HIS A 219 -16.21 -9.46 12.81
CA HIS A 219 -17.46 -9.39 13.52
C HIS A 219 -18.42 -8.55 12.67
N LEU A 220 -19.06 -9.20 11.70
CA LEU A 220 -20.28 -8.71 11.06
C LEU A 220 -21.48 -9.26 11.83
#